data_AF-A0A7V4FYV2-F1
#
_entry.id   AF-A0A7V4FYV2-F1
#
_cell.length_a   1.000
_cell.length_b   1.000
_cell.length_c   1.000
_cell.angle_alpha   90.00
_cell.angle_beta   90.00
_cell.angle_gamma   90.00
#
_symmetry.space_group_name_H-M   'P 1'
#
loop_
_entity.id
_entity.type
_entity.pdbx_description
1 polymer ?
#
loop_
_entity_poly.entity_id
_entity_poly.type
_entity_poly.pdbx_seq_one_letter_code
_entity_poly.pdbx_strand_id
1 'polypeptide(L)' 'MGQKTHPVGFRLGVVRGWSSQWYSEKDFSKWLHEDISLKKFVKEKLGHAGVASVEVERAANKVKINIYTARPGIVI' A
#
# COMPACT_ATOMS: atom_id res chain seq x y z
N MET A 1 28.97 -5.06 14.82
CA MET A 1 27.79 -5.11 13.94
C MET A 1 27.29 -3.68 13.72
N GLY A 2 27.18 -3.21 12.48
CA GLY A 2 26.69 -1.86 12.18
C GLY A 2 25.16 -1.80 12.07
N GLN A 3 24.56 -0.72 12.57
CA GLN A 3 23.12 -0.46 12.44
C GLN A 3 22.79 -0.10 10.98
N LYS A 4 22.17 -1.03 10.24
CA LYS A 4 21.78 -0.81 8.85
C LYS A 4 20.35 -0.28 8.75
N THR A 5 20.17 0.83 8.03
CA THR A 5 18.86 1.44 7.77
C THR A 5 18.03 0.59 6.79
N HIS A 6 16.71 0.68 6.90
CA HIS A 6 15.81 -0.01 5.97
C HIS A 6 15.98 0.54 4.54
N PRO A 7 16.36 -0.30 3.55
CA PRO A 7 16.74 0.17 2.21
C PRO A 7 15.57 0.74 1.41
N VAL A 8 14.34 0.30 1.69
CA VAL A 8 13.14 0.89 1.07
C VAL A 8 12.94 2.32 1.58
N GLY A 9 13.00 2.52 2.90
CA GLY A 9 12.79 3.83 3.51
C GLY A 9 13.89 4.81 3.11
N PHE A 10 15.14 4.33 3.06
CA PHE A 10 16.28 5.14 2.61
C PHE A 10 16.16 5.65 1.16
N ARG A 11 15.38 4.97 0.30
CA ARG A 11 15.21 5.33 -1.11
C ARG A 11 13.82 5.89 -1.44
N LEU A 12 12.94 6.04 -0.44
CA LEU A 12 11.63 6.68 -0.62
C LEU A 12 11.85 8.16 -0.98
N GLY A 13 11.15 8.62 -2.01
CA GLY A 13 11.24 10.00 -2.50
C GLY A 13 12.41 10.29 -3.45
N VAL A 14 13.38 9.37 -3.59
CA VAL A 14 14.48 9.50 -4.57
C VAL A 14 14.25 8.58 -5.77
N VAL A 15 14.15 7.27 -5.53
CA VAL A 15 13.98 6.26 -6.59
C VAL A 15 12.69 5.46 -6.41
N ARG A 16 12.19 5.34 -5.18
CA ARG A 16 10.93 4.65 -4.89
C ARG A 16 9.82 5.62 -4.49
N GLY A 17 8.63 5.39 -5.04
CA GLY A 17 7.40 6.09 -4.69
C GLY A 17 6.75 5.54 -3.41
N TRP A 18 5.70 6.24 -2.97
CA TRP A 18 4.89 5.87 -1.81
C TRP A 18 3.86 4.78 -2.14
N SER A 19 3.62 3.88 -1.19
CA SER A 19 2.57 2.84 -1.31
C SER A 19 1.16 3.35 -1.04
N SER A 20 1.01 4.54 -0.46
CA SER A 20 -0.26 5.24 -0.33
C SER A 20 -0.04 6.66 -0.83
N GLN A 21 -0.81 7.08 -1.84
CA GLN A 21 -0.70 8.38 -2.48
C GLN A 21 -2.04 9.11 -2.38
N TRP A 22 -2.13 10.00 -1.40
CA TRP A 22 -3.28 10.87 -1.16
C TRP A 22 -2.89 11.99 -0.20
N TYR A 23 -3.76 12.99 -0.09
CA TYR A 23 -3.58 14.12 0.81
C TYR A 23 -4.87 14.38 1.61
N SER A 24 -4.73 14.66 2.90
CA SER A 24 -5.84 15.06 3.79
C SER A 24 -5.28 15.88 4.95
N GLU A 25 -5.90 17.02 5.26
CA GLU A 25 -5.49 17.87 6.39
C GLU A 25 -6.10 17.41 7.72
N LYS A 26 -7.43 17.30 7.77
CA LYS A 26 -8.17 17.04 9.02
C LYS A 26 -8.34 15.56 9.32
N ASP A 27 -8.59 14.76 8.30
CA ASP A 27 -8.99 13.35 8.45
C ASP A 27 -7.83 12.36 8.26
N PHE A 28 -6.58 12.84 8.27
CA PHE A 28 -5.38 12.03 8.01
C PHE A 28 -5.33 10.76 8.86
N SER A 29 -5.54 10.89 10.18
CA SER A 29 -5.48 9.75 11.11
C SER A 29 -6.52 8.67 10.76
N LYS A 30 -7.76 9.09 10.50
CA LYS A 30 -8.85 8.18 10.13
C LYS A 30 -8.51 7.42 8.85
N TRP A 31 -8.00 8.13 7.83
CA TRP A 31 -7.69 7.54 6.52
C TRP A 31 -6.47 6.61 6.60
N LEU A 32 -5.48 6.94 7.44
CA LEU A 32 -4.34 6.07 7.70
C LEU A 32 -4.77 4.74 8.33
N HIS A 33 -5.65 4.77 9.33
CA HIS A 33 -6.18 3.56 9.96
C HIS A 33 -6.97 2.69 8.97
N GLU A 34 -7.74 3.34 8.10
CA GLU A 34 -8.48 2.66 7.04
C GLU A 34 -7.54 2.00 6.03
N ASP A 35 -6.49 2.69 5.57
CA ASP A 35 -5.47 2.15 4.67
C ASP A 35 -4.75 0.92 5.25
N ILE A 36 -4.40 0.96 6.54
CA ILE A 36 -3.77 -0.18 7.23
C ILE A 36 -4.72 -1.38 7.24
N SER A 37 -5.99 -1.14 7.57
CA SER A 37 -7.02 -2.18 7.64
C SER A 37 -7.28 -2.80 6.26
N LEU A 38 -7.37 -1.96 5.22
CA LEU A 38 -7.52 -2.40 3.83
C LEU A 38 -6.34 -3.24 3.36
N LYS A 39 -5.10 -2.79 3.59
CA LYS A 39 -3.89 -3.55 3.22
C LYS A 39 -3.84 -4.91 3.91
N LYS A 40 -4.23 -4.96 5.19
CA LYS A 40 -4.32 -6.22 5.94
C LYS A 40 -5.38 -7.16 5.34
N PHE A 41 -6.58 -6.66 5.09
CA PHE A 41 -7.67 -7.43 4.50
C PHE A 41 -7.31 -8.01 3.13
N VAL A 42 -6.71 -7.20 2.25
CA VAL A 42 -6.28 -7.64 0.92
C VAL A 42 -5.23 -8.74 1.03
N LYS A 43 -4.27 -8.62 1.96
CA LYS A 43 -3.22 -9.62 2.15
C LYS A 43 -3.76 -10.94 2.70
N GLU A 44 -4.73 -10.89 3.61
CA GLU A 44 -5.39 -12.08 4.15
C GLU A 44 -6.24 -12.78 3.10
N LYS A 45 -7.07 -12.04 2.36
CA LYS A 45 -7.99 -12.61 1.38
C LYS A 45 -7.29 -13.14 0.12
N LEU A 46 -6.24 -12.46 -0.35
CA LEU A 46 -5.52 -12.78 -1.58
C LEU A 46 -4.17 -13.47 -1.33
N GLY A 47 -3.95 -14.03 -0.14
CA GLY A 47 -2.69 -14.70 0.21
C GLY A 47 -2.28 -15.79 -0.79
N HIS A 48 -3.26 -16.52 -1.34
CA HIS A 48 -3.02 -17.56 -2.35
C HIS A 48 -2.59 -17.05 -3.72
N ALA A 49 -2.88 -15.79 -4.05
CA ALA A 49 -2.57 -15.19 -5.35
C ALA A 49 -1.10 -14.71 -5.46
N GLY A 50 -0.35 -14.67 -4.35
CA GLY A 50 1.03 -14.16 -4.35
C GLY A 50 1.06 -12.65 -4.64
N VAL A 51 0.48 -11.87 -3.73
CA VAL A 51 0.47 -10.40 -3.80
C VAL A 51 1.85 -9.86 -3.47
N ALA A 52 2.43 -9.09 -4.39
CA ALA A 52 3.76 -8.47 -4.26
C ALA A 52 3.68 -7.09 -3.58
N SER A 53 2.74 -6.26 -4.01
CA SER A 53 2.50 -4.94 -3.43
C SER A 53 1.04 -4.52 -3.58
N VAL A 54 0.60 -3.66 -2.67
CA VAL A 54 -0.72 -3.02 -2.70
C VAL A 54 -0.49 -1.52 -2.61
N GLU A 55 -0.93 -0.81 -3.64
CA GLU A 55 -0.88 0.65 -3.67
C GLU A 55 -2.29 1.21 -3.49
N VAL A 56 -2.40 2.26 -2.69
CA VAL A 56 -3.67 2.92 -2.39
C VAL A 56 -3.60 4.37 -2.87
N GLU A 57 -4.45 4.69 -3.82
CA GLU A 57 -4.68 6.05 -4.31
C GLU A 57 -6.05 6.52 -3.80
N ARG A 58 -6.12 7.70 -3.18
CA ARG A 58 -7.40 8.31 -2.82
C ARG A 58 -7.56 9.63 -3.56
N ALA A 59 -8.63 9.72 -4.34
CA ALA A 59 -9.20 10.97 -4.83
C ALA A 59 -10.41 11.32 -3.96
N ALA A 60 -10.80 12.60 -3.90
CA ALA A 60 -11.80 13.15 -2.97
C ALA A 60 -12.95 12.20 -2.56
N ASN A 61 -13.61 11.57 -3.55
CA ASN A 61 -14.73 10.65 -3.30
C ASN A 61 -14.48 9.20 -3.78
N LYS A 62 -13.26 8.87 -4.22
CA LYS A 62 -12.96 7.56 -4.81
C LYS A 62 -11.65 7.00 -4.27
N VAL A 63 -11.72 5.80 -3.73
CA VAL A 63 -10.55 4.99 -3.37
C VAL A 63 -10.23 4.06 -4.52
N LYS A 64 -8.98 4.06 -4.96
CA LYS A 64 -8.45 3.18 -5.99
C LYS A 64 -7.35 2.33 -5.36
N ILE A 65 -7.53 1.02 -5.43
CA ILE A 65 -6.60 0.04 -4.86
C ILE A 65 -5.97 -0.70 -6.04
N ASN A 66 -4.66 -0.50 -6.22
CA ASN A 66 -3.89 -1.20 -7.24
C ASN A 66 -3.19 -2.39 -6.58
N ILE A 67 -3.52 -3.60 -7.04
CA ILE A 67 -2.97 -4.85 -6.50
C ILE A 67 -2.00 -5.43 -7.53
N TYR A 68 -0.73 -5.54 -7.15
CA TYR A 68 0.29 -6.17 -7.97
C TYR A 68 0.43 -7.63 -7.53
N THR A 69 0.07 -8.55 -8.41
CA THR A 69 0.04 -9.99 -8.13
C THR A 69 0.71 -10.78 -9.25
N ALA A 70 1.34 -11.89 -8.89
CA ALA A 70 1.90 -12.83 -9.85
C ALA A 70 0.82 -13.67 -10.57
N ARG A 71 -0.36 -13.85 -9.96
CA ARG A 71 -1.44 -14.70 -10.48
C ARG A 71 -2.77 -13.95 -10.53
N PRO A 72 -2.98 -13.07 -11.53
CA PRO A 72 -4.19 -12.26 -11.63
C PRO A 72 -5.47 -13.09 -11.77
N GLY A 73 -5.40 -14.27 -12.41
CA GLY A 73 -6.57 -15.13 -12.61
C GLY A 73 -7.17 -15.74 -11.34
N ILE A 74 -6.49 -15.69 -10.20
CA ILE A 74 -7.04 -16.12 -8.89
C ILE A 74 -7.73 -14.95 -8.18
N VAL A 75 -7.45 -13.72 -8.63
CA VAL A 75 -7.95 -12.48 -8.01
C VAL A 75 -9.23 -11.98 -8.68
N ILE A 76 -9.41 -12.27 -9.97
CA ILE A 76 -10.59 -11.93 -10.80
C ILE A 76 -11.67 -12.98 -10.61
#